data_AF-A0A8J3BUR2-F1
#
_entry.id   AF-A0A8J3BUR2-F1
#
_cell.length_a   1.000
_cell.length_b   1.000
_cell.length_c   1.000
_cell.angle_alpha   90.00
_cell.angle_beta   90.00
_cell.angle_gamma   90.00
#
_symmetry.space_group_name_H-M   'P 1'
#
loop_
_entity.id
_entity.type
_entity.pdbx_description
1 polymer ?
#
loop_
_entity_poly.entity_id
_entity_poly.type
_entity_poly.pdbx_seq_one_letter_code
_entity_poly.pdbx_strand_id
1 'polypeptide(L)'
;MNGCPGQRGQRGDLTLPSASVRVPYVGRPDTQRWGIYAQAVAGWESILGRPAPAPTVLGAHGKPVLSPVLVEWLMGLPEGWVTDLGLPRTRALHVLGNGVVPQQAEAALRRLLCPHEWVLA
;
A
#
# COMPACT_ATOMS: atom_id res chain seq x y z
N MET A 1 43.82 -47.31 28.84
CA MET A 1 42.54 -47.62 29.50
C MET A 1 41.58 -46.47 29.25
N ASN A 2 40.48 -46.80 28.56
CA ASN A 2 39.19 -46.12 28.45
C ASN A 2 39.12 -44.75 27.76
N GLY A 3 38.47 -44.73 26.60
CA GLY A 3 38.00 -43.53 25.92
C GLY A 3 36.54 -43.18 26.19
N CYS A 4 36.15 -42.04 25.59
CA CYS A 4 34.80 -41.53 25.24
C CYS A 4 33.97 -40.80 26.33
N PRO A 5 33.04 -39.86 25.96
CA PRO A 5 32.84 -39.16 24.67
C PRO A 5 32.57 -37.63 24.78
N GLY A 6 32.73 -36.89 23.69
CA GLY A 6 32.24 -35.50 23.63
C GLY A 6 32.72 -34.63 22.47
N GLN A 7 32.82 -35.19 21.26
CA GLN A 7 33.01 -34.42 20.02
C GLN A 7 31.92 -33.34 19.89
N ARG A 8 32.29 -32.06 19.91
CA ARG A 8 31.39 -30.97 19.54
C ARG A 8 31.43 -30.80 18.02
N GLY A 9 30.60 -31.59 17.33
CA GLY A 9 30.36 -31.46 15.90
C GLY A 9 29.75 -30.10 15.54
N GLN A 10 30.17 -29.59 14.38
CA GLN A 10 29.70 -28.37 13.72
C GLN A 10 28.24 -28.48 13.23
N ARG A 11 27.52 -27.35 13.11
CA ARG A 11 26.79 -26.87 11.91
C ARG A 11 25.77 -25.78 12.24
N GLY A 12 25.75 -24.76 11.37
CA GLY A 12 24.76 -23.67 11.32
C GLY A 12 25.30 -22.42 12.00
N ASP A 13 26.05 -21.54 11.33
CA ASP A 13 25.56 -20.78 10.16
C ASP A 13 24.04 -20.64 10.16
N LEU A 14 23.54 -19.95 11.18
CA LEU A 14 22.28 -19.22 11.10
C LEU A 14 22.65 -17.77 10.84
N THR A 15 23.21 -17.52 9.66
CA THR A 15 22.91 -16.31 8.92
C THR A 15 21.39 -16.28 8.73
N LEU A 16 20.67 -15.84 9.75
CA LEU A 16 19.36 -15.27 9.54
C LEU A 16 19.62 -13.98 8.76
N PRO A 17 19.23 -13.84 7.47
CA PRO A 17 19.03 -12.50 6.98
C PRO A 17 17.94 -11.93 7.89
N SER A 18 18.35 -10.98 8.73
CA SER A 18 17.44 -10.10 9.43
C SER A 18 16.74 -9.24 8.38
N ALA A 19 15.87 -9.87 7.59
CA ALA A 19 14.74 -9.22 6.94
C ALA A 19 13.83 -8.81 8.09
N SER A 20 14.24 -7.75 8.80
CA SER A 20 13.37 -6.96 9.62
C SER A 20 12.18 -6.62 8.72
N VAL A 21 11.03 -7.21 9.02
CA VAL A 21 9.76 -6.72 8.52
C VAL A 21 9.69 -5.28 9.02
N ARG A 22 10.12 -4.33 8.18
CA ARG A 22 9.96 -2.92 8.48
C ARG A 22 8.47 -2.69 8.45
N VAL A 23 7.87 -2.52 9.62
CA VAL A 23 6.58 -1.84 9.70
C VAL A 23 6.85 -0.45 9.14
N PRO A 24 6.32 -0.08 7.96
CA PRO A 24 6.58 1.24 7.42
C PRO A 24 5.93 2.24 8.36
N TYR A 25 6.74 3.15 8.92
CA TYR A 25 6.20 4.36 9.53
C TYR A 25 5.40 5.06 8.43
N VAL A 26 4.09 5.20 8.62
CA VAL A 26 3.17 5.88 7.70
C VAL A 26 3.78 7.21 7.32
N GLY A 27 3.94 7.45 6.02
CA GLY A 27 4.47 8.72 5.54
C GLY A 27 5.98 8.82 5.40
N ARG A 28 6.72 7.72 5.61
CA ARG A 28 8.16 7.66 5.28
C ARG A 28 8.37 7.05 3.89
N PRO A 29 9.11 7.72 2.98
CA PRO A 29 9.40 7.18 1.66
C PRO A 29 10.13 5.82 1.71
N ASP A 30 9.55 4.80 1.07
CA ASP A 30 10.16 3.47 0.87
C ASP A 30 10.54 3.28 -0.60
N THR A 31 11.78 3.65 -0.94
CA THR A 31 12.33 3.56 -2.30
C THR A 31 12.56 2.13 -2.76
N GLN A 32 12.72 1.17 -1.84
CA GLN A 32 12.90 -0.23 -2.20
C GLN A 32 11.59 -0.85 -2.69
N ARG A 33 10.47 -0.50 -2.06
CA ARG A 33 9.14 -1.00 -2.42
C ARG A 33 8.49 -0.25 -3.58
N TRP A 34 8.61 1.08 -3.58
CA TRP A 34 7.85 1.95 -4.49
C TRP A 34 8.70 2.63 -5.57
N GLY A 35 10.03 2.48 -5.52
CA GLY A 35 10.95 3.07 -6.50
C GLY A 35 10.74 4.58 -6.62
N ILE A 36 10.52 5.06 -7.84
CA ILE A 36 10.28 6.48 -8.14
C ILE A 36 9.01 7.03 -7.47
N TYR A 37 8.06 6.17 -7.08
CA TYR A 37 6.79 6.58 -6.48
C TYR A 37 6.86 6.75 -4.96
N ALA A 38 8.01 6.45 -4.33
CA ALA A 38 8.14 6.42 -2.88
C ALA A 38 7.72 7.72 -2.17
N GLN A 39 8.05 8.88 -2.76
CA GLN A 39 7.66 10.18 -2.22
C GLN A 39 6.14 10.41 -2.32
N ALA A 40 5.55 10.07 -3.48
CA ALA A 40 4.11 10.22 -3.69
C ALA A 40 3.31 9.31 -2.76
N VAL A 41 3.74 8.06 -2.61
CA VAL A 41 3.10 7.10 -1.71
C VAL A 41 3.20 7.57 -0.25
N ALA A 42 4.37 8.02 0.21
CA ALA A 42 4.54 8.56 1.55
C ALA A 42 3.67 9.81 1.80
N GLY A 43 3.57 10.72 0.83
CA GLY A 43 2.67 11.86 0.93
C GLY A 43 1.21 11.43 1.11
N TRP A 44 0.76 10.46 0.31
CA TRP A 44 -0.60 9.97 0.38
C TRP A 44 -0.89 9.15 1.65
N GLU A 45 0.07 8.36 2.13
CA GLU A 45 0.01 7.70 3.44
C GLU A 45 -0.19 8.71 4.57
N SER A 46 0.53 9.84 4.52
CA SER A 46 0.40 10.92 5.51
C SER A 46 -0.98 11.58 5.45
N ILE A 47 -1.52 11.80 4.25
CA ILE A 47 -2.83 12.40 4.03
C ILE A 47 -3.95 11.48 4.53
N LEU A 48 -3.87 10.18 4.23
CA LEU A 48 -4.88 9.21 4.63
C LEU A 48 -4.72 8.68 6.06
N GLY A 49 -3.57 8.92 6.70
CA GLY A 49 -3.27 8.43 8.05
C GLY A 49 -3.14 6.90 8.13
N ARG A 50 -2.89 6.21 7.02
CA ARG A 50 -2.78 4.74 6.97
C ARG A 50 -1.81 4.29 5.87
N PRO A 51 -1.09 3.16 6.07
CA PRO A 51 -0.05 2.71 5.16
C PRO A 51 -0.62 2.24 3.82
N ALA A 52 0.22 2.28 2.79
CA ALA A 52 -0.13 1.81 1.45
C ALA A 52 -0.24 0.27 1.43
N PRO A 53 -1.37 -0.29 0.96
CA PRO A 53 -1.56 -1.73 0.78
C PRO A 53 -0.56 -2.35 -0.20
N ALA A 54 -0.47 -3.69 -0.21
CA ALA A 54 0.35 -4.39 -1.21
C ALA A 54 -0.07 -4.01 -2.64
N PRO A 55 0.88 -3.65 -3.52
CA PRO A 55 0.53 -3.16 -4.85
C PRO A 55 -0.07 -4.22 -5.76
N THR A 56 0.29 -5.48 -5.53
CA THR A 56 -0.20 -6.63 -6.28
C THR A 56 -0.70 -7.72 -5.35
N VAL A 57 -1.61 -8.52 -5.87
CA VAL A 57 -2.08 -9.79 -5.30
C VAL A 57 -1.81 -10.89 -6.30
N LEU A 58 -1.82 -12.15 -5.86
CA LEU A 58 -1.72 -13.29 -6.78
C LEU A 58 -3.03 -13.44 -7.56
N GLY A 59 -2.92 -13.44 -8.90
CA GLY A 59 -4.04 -13.72 -9.79
C GLY A 59 -4.33 -15.22 -9.90
N ALA A 60 -5.43 -15.57 -10.57
CA ALA A 60 -5.85 -16.96 -10.78
C ALA A 60 -4.78 -17.82 -11.49
N HIS A 61 -3.92 -17.21 -12.30
CA HIS A 61 -2.81 -17.88 -12.99
C HIS A 61 -1.47 -17.79 -12.26
N GLY A 62 -1.47 -17.46 -10.96
CA GLY A 62 -0.27 -17.35 -10.13
C GLY A 62 0.62 -16.15 -10.41
N LYS A 63 0.27 -15.31 -11.39
CA LYS A 63 1.02 -14.07 -11.70
C LYS A 63 0.56 -12.91 -10.80
N PRO A 64 1.46 -12.00 -10.39
CA PRO A 64 1.09 -10.78 -9.69
C PRO A 64 0.16 -9.93 -10.56
N VAL A 65 -0.97 -9.52 -10.01
CA VAL A 65 -1.95 -8.63 -10.65
C VAL A 65 -2.27 -7.46 -9.72
N LEU A 66 -2.67 -6.31 -10.28
CA LEU A 66 -3.02 -5.12 -9.51
C LEU A 66 -4.02 -5.43 -8.39
N SER A 67 -3.73 -4.97 -7.18
CA SER A 67 -4.59 -5.12 -6.01
C SER A 67 -5.75 -4.10 -6.03
N PRO A 68 -7.03 -4.53 -5.98
CA PRO A 68 -8.15 -3.60 -5.81
C PRO A 68 -8.05 -2.76 -4.54
N VAL A 69 -7.50 -3.31 -3.46
CA VAL A 69 -7.31 -2.61 -2.18
C VAL A 69 -6.32 -1.46 -2.34
N LEU A 70 -5.25 -1.64 -3.14
CA LEU A 70 -4.35 -0.53 -3.48
C LEU A 70 -5.09 0.57 -4.23
N VAL A 71 -5.92 0.21 -5.22
CA VAL A 71 -6.65 1.20 -6.03
C VAL A 71 -7.67 1.95 -5.19
N GLU A 72 -8.41 1.27 -4.31
CA GLU A 72 -9.31 1.89 -3.34
C GLU A 72 -8.59 2.89 -2.42
N TRP A 73 -7.40 2.50 -1.95
CA TRP A 73 -6.53 3.39 -1.18
C TRP A 73 -6.04 4.58 -2.01
N LEU A 74 -5.67 4.38 -3.28
CA LEU A 74 -5.27 5.44 -4.19
C LEU A 74 -6.41 6.44 -4.43
N MET A 75 -7.64 5.95 -4.48
CA MET A 75 -8.86 6.77 -4.59
C MET A 75 -9.17 7.56 -3.31
N GLY A 76 -8.45 7.33 -2.20
CA GLY A 76 -8.67 8.04 -0.95
C GLY A 76 -9.96 7.67 -0.22
N LEU A 77 -10.55 6.52 -0.57
CA LEU A 77 -11.81 6.02 0.00
C LEU A 77 -11.59 5.35 1.36
N PRO A 78 -12.59 5.27 2.26
CA PRO A 78 -12.48 4.44 3.46
C PRO A 78 -12.10 2.99 3.13
N GLU A 79 -11.45 2.31 4.08
CA GLU A 79 -11.04 0.91 3.89
C GLU A 79 -12.29 0.04 3.74
N GLY A 80 -12.32 -0.82 2.73
CA GLY A 80 -13.45 -1.72 2.46
C GLY A 80 -14.58 -1.10 1.65
N TRP A 81 -14.50 0.19 1.28
CA TRP A 81 -15.62 0.92 0.64
C TRP A 81 -16.21 0.23 -0.60
N VAL A 82 -15.36 -0.30 -1.48
CA VAL A 82 -15.70 -1.15 -2.63
C VAL A 82 -15.25 -2.58 -2.36
N THR A 83 -14.10 -2.76 -1.70
CA THR A 83 -13.44 -4.06 -1.59
C THR A 83 -14.14 -5.06 -0.66
N ASP A 84 -14.98 -4.58 0.28
CA ASP A 84 -15.77 -5.46 1.16
C ASP A 84 -17.14 -5.84 0.57
N LEU A 85 -17.49 -5.35 -0.62
CA LEU A 85 -18.78 -5.64 -1.27
C LEU A 85 -18.86 -7.05 -1.90
N GLY A 86 -17.81 -7.88 -1.76
CA GLY A 86 -17.77 -9.23 -2.34
C GLY A 86 -17.73 -9.25 -3.88
N LEU A 87 -17.34 -8.14 -4.52
CA LEU A 87 -17.28 -8.04 -5.97
C LEU A 87 -16.09 -8.83 -6.54
N PRO A 88 -16.25 -9.46 -7.73
CA PRO A 88 -15.11 -9.99 -8.47
C PRO A 88 -14.08 -8.88 -8.75
N ARG A 89 -12.78 -9.21 -8.69
CA ARG A 89 -11.67 -8.26 -8.89
C ARG A 89 -11.88 -7.29 -10.06
N THR A 90 -12.26 -7.79 -11.23
CA THR A 90 -12.49 -6.98 -12.43
C THR A 90 -13.62 -5.96 -12.25
N ARG A 91 -14.71 -6.34 -11.55
CA ARG A 91 -15.83 -5.44 -11.25
C ARG A 91 -15.42 -4.37 -10.23
N ALA A 92 -14.70 -4.75 -9.17
CA ALA A 92 -14.19 -3.80 -8.19
C ALA A 92 -13.28 -2.75 -8.86
N LEU A 93 -12.33 -3.19 -9.70
CA LEU A 93 -11.46 -2.28 -10.45
C LEU A 93 -12.23 -1.40 -11.44
N HIS A 94 -13.27 -1.92 -12.07
CA HIS A 94 -14.12 -1.12 -12.95
C HIS A 94 -14.87 -0.02 -12.17
N VAL A 95 -15.42 -0.33 -11.00
CA VAL A 95 -16.08 0.67 -10.14
C VAL A 95 -15.07 1.71 -9.67
N LEU A 96 -13.93 1.28 -9.15
CA LEU A 96 -12.88 2.17 -8.66
C LEU A 96 -12.31 3.06 -9.77
N GLY A 97 -12.02 2.50 -10.94
CA GLY A 97 -11.45 3.22 -12.08
C GLY A 97 -12.39 4.23 -12.74
N ASN A 98 -13.70 4.11 -12.53
CA ASN A 98 -14.70 5.08 -12.98
C ASN A 98 -15.16 6.02 -11.85
N GLY A 99 -14.65 5.84 -10.63
CA GLY A 99 -14.97 6.69 -9.49
C GLY A 99 -14.24 8.03 -9.54
N VAL A 100 -14.60 8.92 -8.62
CA VAL A 100 -13.91 10.20 -8.41
C VAL A 100 -13.14 10.13 -7.09
N VAL A 101 -11.95 10.73 -7.05
CA VAL A 101 -11.19 10.92 -5.80
C VAL A 101 -11.95 11.94 -4.92
N PRO A 102 -12.48 11.56 -3.74
CA PRO A 102 -13.32 12.45 -2.94
C PRO A 102 -12.65 13.78 -2.58
N GLN A 103 -11.35 13.77 -2.32
CA GLN A 103 -10.55 14.97 -2.02
C GLN A 103 -10.52 15.94 -3.21
N GLN A 104 -10.47 15.43 -4.44
CA GLN A 104 -10.52 16.26 -5.64
C GLN A 104 -11.93 16.81 -5.89
N ALA A 105 -12.96 15.99 -5.66
CA ALA A 105 -14.36 16.43 -5.74
C ALA A 105 -14.64 17.54 -4.73
N GLU A 106 -14.19 17.39 -3.49
CA GLU A 106 -14.32 18.41 -2.46
C GLU A 106 -13.63 19.71 -2.87
N ALA A 107 -12.39 19.65 -3.34
CA ALA A 107 -11.65 20.83 -3.79
C ALA A 107 -12.38 21.56 -4.94
N ALA A 108 -12.91 20.81 -5.91
CA ALA A 108 -13.69 21.38 -7.01
C ALA A 108 -14.99 22.03 -6.52
N LEU A 109 -15.72 21.38 -5.61
CA LEU A 109 -16.95 21.90 -5.02
C LEU A 109 -16.69 23.14 -4.17
N ARG A 110 -15.63 23.15 -3.35
CA ARG A 110 -15.23 24.34 -2.59
C ARG A 110 -14.96 25.51 -3.53
N ARG A 111 -14.23 25.27 -4.62
CA ARG A 111 -13.97 26.31 -5.62
C ARG A 111 -15.27 26.81 -6.23
N LEU A 112 -16.17 25.92 -6.67
CA LEU A 112 -17.43 26.32 -7.31
C LEU A 112 -18.39 27.07 -6.36
N LEU A 113 -18.43 26.68 -5.08
CA LEU A 113 -19.42 27.16 -4.11
C LEU A 113 -18.93 28.32 -3.23
N CYS A 114 -17.62 28.64 -3.23
CA CYS A 114 -17.04 29.74 -2.45
C CYS A 114 -16.44 30.82 -3.39
N PRO A 115 -17.23 31.79 -3.88
CA PRO A 115 -16.80 32.76 -4.90
C PRO A 115 -15.67 33.72 -4.49
N HIS A 116 -15.40 33.90 -3.20
CA HIS A 116 -14.43 34.88 -2.72
C HIS A 116 -12.97 34.53 -3.07
N GLU A 117 -12.68 33.27 -3.43
CA GLU A 117 -11.35 32.84 -3.88
C GLU A 117 -11.09 33.09 -5.37
N TRP A 118 -12.09 33.58 -6.13
CA TRP A 118 -11.98 33.83 -7.57
C TRP A 118 -11.48 35.22 -7.93
N VAL A 119 -11.48 36.15 -6.97
CA VAL A 119 -11.17 37.58 -7.20
C VAL A 119 -9.70 37.92 -6.92
N LEU A 120 -8.93 37.00 -6.31
CA LEU A 120 -7.54 37.24 -5.88
C LEU A 120 -6.48 36.36 -6.57
N ALA A 121 -6.85 35.60 -7.61
CA ALA A 121 -5.93 34.83 -8.44
C ALA A 121 -5.87 35.40 -9.86
#